data_AF-A0A5C8UWI6-F1
#
_entry.id   AF-A0A5C8UWI6-F1
#
_cell.length_a   1.000
_cell.length_b   1.000
_cell.length_c   1.000
_cell.angle_alpha   90.00
_cell.angle_beta   90.00
_cell.angle_gamma   90.00
#
_symmetry.space_group_name_H-M   'P 1'
#
loop_
_entity.id
_entity.type
_entity.pdbx_description
1 polymer ?
#
loop_
_entity_poly.entity_id
_entity_poly.type
_entity_poly.pdbx_seq_one_letter_code
_entity_poly.pdbx_strand_id
1 'polypeptide(L)'
;MSTPTRPRSVRWRRRDVLWTLVLAIMAGFQLWRGAWVDGVVFGLLVAVLVVDNQTDGRIHLLSRPLTAPRWVILAITAGLGVFLVVAPRHSWLDLLGMVLIGITVLLLAWVPDPVGAARPPKAIRRSLVLWSVLGVTLCLWEAGAFILSTRSTAALQEYPTVSILLDPFVDSPIGRAIVVVLWLFGGLGLLRVWSRP
;
A
#
# COMPACT_ATOMS: atom_id res chain seq x y z
N MET A 1 -19.85 45.99 7.77
CA MET A 1 -18.37 46.02 7.73
C MET A 1 -17.90 44.58 7.77
N SER A 2 -17.68 43.96 6.61
CA SER A 2 -17.29 42.55 6.48
C SER A 2 -15.78 42.42 6.70
N THR A 3 -15.37 41.69 7.73
CA THR A 3 -13.97 41.36 8.01
C THR A 3 -13.39 40.57 6.83
N PRO A 4 -12.27 41.00 6.22
CA PRO A 4 -11.63 40.23 5.17
C PRO A 4 -11.07 38.94 5.78
N THR A 5 -11.62 37.79 5.38
CA THR A 5 -11.07 36.48 5.69
C THR A 5 -9.68 36.38 5.07
N ARG A 6 -8.62 36.47 5.89
CA ARG A 6 -7.25 36.24 5.42
C ARG A 6 -7.19 34.88 4.71
N PRO A 7 -6.58 34.79 3.51
CA PRO A 7 -6.34 33.50 2.88
C PRO A 7 -5.46 32.67 3.82
N ARG A 8 -5.98 31.51 4.26
CA ARG A 8 -5.20 30.56 5.07
C ARG A 8 -4.08 30.02 4.20
N SER A 9 -2.83 30.25 4.61
CA SER A 9 -1.68 29.73 3.88
C SER A 9 -1.57 28.23 4.11
N VAL A 10 -1.64 27.47 3.02
CA VAL A 10 -1.41 26.01 3.01
C VAL A 10 0.03 25.76 3.42
N ARG A 11 0.26 25.31 4.66
CA ARG A 11 1.60 24.96 5.14
C ARG A 11 1.85 23.47 4.90
N TRP A 12 2.56 23.17 3.83
CA TRP A 12 3.04 21.83 3.55
C TRP A 12 4.03 21.39 4.63
N ARG A 13 3.70 20.33 5.37
CA ARG A 13 4.68 19.72 6.29
C ARG A 13 5.68 18.94 5.46
N ARG A 14 6.96 18.95 5.87
CA ARG A 14 8.03 18.22 5.18
C ARG A 14 7.69 16.74 4.97
N ARG A 15 7.05 16.10 5.96
CA ARG A 15 6.64 14.70 5.88
C ARG A 15 5.67 14.45 4.72
N ASP A 16 4.69 15.32 4.54
CA ASP A 16 3.61 15.14 3.57
C ASP A 16 4.14 15.42 2.15
N VAL A 17 5.07 16.38 1.99
CA VAL A 17 5.83 16.60 0.75
C VAL A 17 6.64 15.35 0.38
N LEU A 18 7.42 14.81 1.32
CA LEU A 18 8.28 13.65 1.07
C LEU A 18 7.46 12.42 0.67
N TRP A 19 6.34 12.16 1.34
CA TRP A 19 5.45 11.05 0.98
C TRP A 19 4.80 11.24 -0.39
N THR A 20 4.31 12.44 -0.69
CA THR A 20 3.72 12.76 -1.99
C THR A 20 4.75 12.58 -3.11
N LEU A 21 6.00 13.00 -2.88
CA LEU A 21 7.10 12.84 -3.82
C LEU A 21 7.42 11.36 -4.07
N VAL A 22 7.50 10.54 -3.03
CA VAL A 22 7.76 9.09 -3.17
C VAL A 22 6.66 8.42 -3.99
N LEU A 23 5.39 8.73 -3.72
CA LEU A 23 4.27 8.18 -4.47
C LEU A 23 4.24 8.67 -5.92
N ALA A 24 4.62 9.93 -6.17
CA ALA A 24 4.73 10.48 -7.52
C ALA A 24 5.85 9.81 -8.33
N ILE A 25 7.01 9.56 -7.71
CA ILE A 25 8.11 8.81 -8.32
C ILE A 25 7.64 7.38 -8.65
N MET A 26 6.94 6.72 -7.72
CA MET A 26 6.37 5.39 -7.95
C MET A 26 5.37 5.38 -9.10
N ALA A 27 4.42 6.33 -9.14
CA ALA A 27 3.44 6.44 -10.22
C ALA A 27 4.12 6.60 -11.58
N GLY A 28 5.10 7.51 -11.67
CA GLY A 28 5.88 7.72 -12.89
C GLY A 28 6.64 6.47 -13.34
N PHE A 29 7.29 5.77 -12.41
CA PHE A 29 8.00 4.53 -12.70
C PHE A 29 7.06 3.42 -13.19
N GLN A 30 5.89 3.25 -12.56
CA GLN A 30 4.88 2.25 -12.93
C GLN A 30 4.32 2.49 -14.34
N LEU A 31 4.00 3.75 -14.66
CA LEU A 31 3.53 4.14 -15.99
C LEU A 31 4.61 3.90 -17.05
N TRP A 32 5.86 4.25 -16.75
CA TRP A 32 6.99 4.00 -17.65
C TRP A 32 7.24 2.51 -17.89
N ARG A 33 7.07 1.69 -16.85
CA ARG A 33 7.17 0.22 -16.91
C ARG A 33 6.04 -0.44 -17.72
N GLY A 34 4.97 0.28 -18.05
CA GLY A 34 3.79 -0.26 -18.72
C GLY A 34 2.77 -0.91 -17.77
N ALA A 35 2.95 -0.78 -16.45
CA ALA A 35 1.99 -1.20 -15.44
C ALA A 35 0.94 -0.10 -15.23
N TRP A 36 0.06 0.07 -16.23
CA TRP A 36 -0.89 1.18 -16.29
C TRP A 36 -1.85 1.25 -15.09
N VAL A 37 -2.37 0.09 -14.66
CA VAL A 37 -3.33 0.01 -13.55
C VAL A 37 -2.69 0.54 -12.26
N ASP A 38 -1.50 0.04 -11.92
CA ASP A 38 -0.78 0.46 -10.73
C ASP A 38 -0.37 1.93 -10.81
N GLY A 39 0.11 2.38 -11.98
CA GLY A 39 0.44 3.78 -12.22
C GLY A 39 -0.74 4.73 -12.01
N VAL A 40 -1.93 4.36 -12.47
CA VAL A 40 -3.17 5.12 -12.23
C VAL A 40 -3.53 5.12 -10.75
N VAL A 41 -3.45 3.98 -10.06
CA VAL A 41 -3.74 3.89 -8.62
C VAL A 41 -2.81 4.82 -7.82
N PHE A 42 -1.50 4.75 -8.06
CA PHE A 42 -0.54 5.63 -7.40
C PHE A 42 -0.75 7.11 -7.78
N GLY A 43 -1.08 7.40 -9.05
CA GLY A 43 -1.40 8.75 -9.50
C GLY A 43 -2.64 9.33 -8.82
N LEU A 44 -3.70 8.53 -8.64
CA LEU A 44 -4.90 8.92 -7.91
C LEU A 44 -4.60 9.17 -6.43
N LEU A 45 -3.76 8.34 -5.79
CA LEU A 45 -3.33 8.57 -4.41
C LEU A 45 -2.55 9.88 -4.26
N VAL A 46 -1.66 10.20 -5.20
CA VAL A 46 -0.97 11.50 -5.24
C VAL A 46 -1.96 12.64 -5.38
N ALA A 47 -2.94 12.53 -6.30
CA ALA A 47 -3.96 13.55 -6.47
C ALA A 47 -4.77 13.77 -5.19
N VAL A 48 -5.23 12.69 -4.55
CA VAL A 48 -5.96 12.75 -3.27
C VAL A 48 -5.13 13.42 -2.19
N LEU A 49 -3.85 13.08 -2.04
CA LEU A 49 -2.97 13.70 -1.04
C LEU A 49 -2.70 15.19 -1.31
N VAL A 50 -2.56 15.58 -2.57
CA VAL A 50 -2.41 16.99 -2.95
C VAL A 50 -3.68 17.77 -2.62
N VAL A 51 -4.85 17.23 -2.96
CA VAL A 51 -6.14 17.86 -2.64
C VAL A 51 -6.35 17.91 -1.13
N ASP A 52 -6.04 16.84 -0.38
CA ASP A 52 -6.20 16.80 1.07
C ASP A 52 -5.30 17.83 1.77
N ASN A 53 -4.04 17.96 1.32
CA ASN A 53 -3.13 19.02 1.81
C ASN A 53 -3.63 20.42 1.48
N GLN A 54 -4.21 20.64 0.29
CA GLN A 54 -4.80 21.93 -0.07
C GLN A 54 -6.08 22.24 0.72
N THR A 55 -6.82 21.21 1.14
CA THR A 55 -8.10 21.34 1.84
C THR A 55 -7.95 21.24 3.37
N ASP A 56 -6.70 21.20 3.89
CA ASP A 56 -6.36 21.14 5.32
C ASP A 56 -6.99 19.92 6.03
N GLY A 57 -7.02 18.75 5.36
CA GLY A 57 -7.51 17.50 5.95
C GLY A 57 -9.04 17.35 5.97
N ARG A 58 -9.78 18.17 5.22
CA ARG A 58 -11.26 18.15 5.21
C ARG A 58 -11.88 16.96 4.48
N ILE A 59 -11.09 16.13 3.79
CA ILE A 59 -11.63 14.95 3.09
C ILE A 59 -11.87 13.83 4.11
N HIS A 60 -13.00 13.91 4.80
CA HIS A 60 -13.51 12.80 5.60
C HIS A 60 -14.30 11.86 4.69
N LEU A 61 -13.67 10.82 4.12
CA LEU A 61 -14.38 9.83 3.30
C LEU A 61 -15.51 9.14 4.08
N LEU A 62 -15.28 8.79 5.35
CA LEU A 62 -16.30 8.29 6.28
C LEU A 62 -16.14 9.01 7.64
N SER A 63 -17.23 9.58 8.17
CA SER A 63 -17.24 10.26 9.48
C SER A 63 -17.37 9.30 10.67
N ARG A 64 -17.75 8.04 10.43
CA ARG A 64 -17.91 7.00 11.45
C ARG A 64 -17.50 5.65 10.87
N PRO A 65 -16.60 4.88 11.53
CA PRO A 65 -16.28 3.55 11.08
C PRO A 65 -17.44 2.60 11.33
N LEU A 66 -17.59 1.61 10.44
CA LEU A 66 -18.36 0.42 10.75
C LEU A 66 -17.52 -0.41 11.74
N THR A 67 -17.85 -0.37 13.02
CA THR A 67 -17.27 -1.26 14.03
C THR A 67 -17.83 -2.67 13.81
N ALA A 68 -17.21 -3.39 12.87
CA ALA A 68 -17.51 -4.79 12.62
C ALA A 68 -16.91 -5.69 13.73
N PRO A 69 -17.62 -6.74 14.18
CA PRO A 69 -17.08 -7.73 15.10
C PRO A 69 -15.82 -8.39 14.54
N ARG A 70 -14.87 -8.78 15.40
CA ARG A 70 -13.63 -9.47 15.00
C ARG A 70 -13.86 -10.67 14.07
N TRP A 71 -14.91 -11.44 14.32
CA TRP A 71 -15.27 -12.61 13.52
C TRP A 71 -15.72 -12.24 12.10
N VAL A 72 -16.39 -11.11 11.92
CA VAL A 72 -16.81 -10.62 10.60
C VAL A 72 -15.58 -10.17 9.81
N ILE A 73 -14.64 -9.48 10.45
CA ILE A 73 -13.37 -9.09 9.81
C ILE A 73 -12.59 -10.34 9.41
N LEU A 74 -12.45 -11.31 10.31
CA LEU A 74 -11.75 -12.57 10.02
C LEU A 74 -12.45 -13.37 8.92
N ALA A 75 -13.78 -13.46 8.93
CA ALA A 75 -14.55 -14.19 7.92
C ALA A 75 -14.42 -13.53 6.53
N ILE A 76 -14.52 -12.21 6.45
CA ILE A 76 -14.35 -11.46 5.19
C ILE A 76 -12.90 -11.62 4.69
N THR A 77 -11.92 -11.45 5.58
CA THR A 77 -10.49 -11.56 5.25
C THR A 77 -10.14 -12.98 4.79
N ALA A 78 -10.66 -14.01 5.47
CA ALA A 78 -10.47 -15.40 5.11
C ALA A 78 -11.18 -15.75 3.79
N GLY A 79 -12.40 -15.27 3.59
CA GLY A 79 -13.15 -15.47 2.34
C GLY A 79 -12.44 -14.85 1.14
N LEU A 80 -11.95 -13.61 1.28
CA LEU A 80 -11.13 -12.94 0.26
C LEU A 80 -9.78 -13.63 0.07
N GLY A 81 -9.17 -14.13 1.14
CA GLY A 81 -7.94 -14.93 1.08
C GLY A 81 -8.09 -16.21 0.27
N VAL A 82 -9.15 -16.98 0.56
CA VAL A 82 -9.48 -18.20 -0.19
C VAL A 82 -9.78 -17.86 -1.66
N PHE A 83 -10.52 -16.78 -1.90
CA PHE A 83 -10.80 -16.30 -3.24
C PHE A 83 -9.50 -15.99 -4.01
N LEU A 84 -8.53 -15.29 -3.41
CA LEU A 84 -7.25 -14.99 -4.06
C LEU A 84 -6.39 -16.24 -4.34
N VAL A 85 -6.49 -17.29 -3.51
CA VAL A 85 -5.76 -18.54 -3.75
C VAL A 85 -6.35 -19.32 -4.92
N VAL A 86 -7.68 -19.36 -5.00
CA VAL A 86 -8.43 -20.16 -5.99
C VAL A 86 -8.59 -19.42 -7.32
N ALA A 87 -8.64 -18.09 -7.32
CA ALA A 87 -8.82 -17.29 -8.53
C ALA A 87 -7.67 -17.51 -9.53
N PRO A 88 -7.98 -17.58 -10.84
CA PRO A 88 -6.95 -17.67 -11.87
C PRO A 88 -6.03 -16.44 -11.83
N ARG A 89 -4.73 -16.68 -11.64
CA ARG A 89 -3.69 -15.65 -11.63
C ARG A 89 -3.67 -14.93 -12.99
N HIS A 90 -3.50 -13.61 -12.97
CA HIS A 90 -3.54 -12.73 -14.16
C HIS A 90 -4.91 -12.62 -14.85
N SER A 91 -5.99 -13.06 -14.20
CA SER A 91 -7.35 -12.77 -14.65
C SER A 91 -7.87 -11.46 -14.05
N TRP A 92 -8.84 -10.85 -14.72
CA TRP A 92 -9.57 -9.69 -14.21
C TRP A 92 -10.27 -9.94 -12.85
N LEU A 93 -10.46 -11.22 -12.47
CA LEU A 93 -11.02 -11.60 -11.17
C LEU A 93 -10.06 -11.31 -10.01
N ASP A 94 -8.75 -11.42 -10.24
CA ASP A 94 -7.72 -11.09 -9.23
C ASP A 94 -7.73 -9.58 -8.94
N LEU A 95 -7.81 -8.77 -10.01
CA LEU A 95 -7.99 -7.32 -9.89
C LEU A 95 -9.26 -6.97 -9.10
N LEU A 96 -10.38 -7.61 -9.41
CA LEU A 96 -11.64 -7.41 -8.68
C LEU A 96 -11.50 -7.77 -7.20
N GLY A 97 -10.85 -8.90 -6.89
CA GLY A 97 -10.55 -9.32 -5.52
C GLY A 97 -9.72 -8.28 -4.77
N MET A 98 -8.64 -7.79 -5.37
CA MET A 98 -7.79 -6.76 -4.79
C MET A 98 -8.55 -5.45 -4.55
N VAL A 99 -9.39 -5.01 -5.49
CA VAL A 99 -10.23 -3.82 -5.32
C VAL A 99 -11.21 -4.00 -4.16
N LEU A 100 -11.85 -5.16 -4.05
CA LEU A 100 -12.77 -5.46 -2.95
C LEU A 100 -12.05 -5.47 -1.59
N ILE A 101 -10.83 -6.02 -1.52
CA ILE A 101 -10.00 -5.94 -0.30
C ILE A 101 -9.67 -4.48 0.01
N GLY A 102 -9.24 -3.70 -0.99
CA GLY A 102 -8.92 -2.29 -0.83
C GLY A 102 -10.10 -1.50 -0.27
N ILE A 103 -11.30 -1.67 -0.83
CA ILE A 103 -12.54 -1.06 -0.33
C ILE A 103 -12.85 -1.53 1.10
N THR A 104 -12.75 -2.83 1.36
CA THR A 104 -12.99 -3.40 2.70
C THR A 104 -12.05 -2.79 3.73
N VAL A 105 -10.76 -2.67 3.41
CA VAL A 105 -9.77 -2.04 4.29
C VAL A 105 -10.07 -0.55 4.46
N LEU A 106 -10.39 0.19 3.39
CA LEU A 106 -10.80 1.59 3.51
C LEU A 106 -12.02 1.75 4.42
N LEU A 107 -13.03 0.88 4.33
CA LEU A 107 -14.22 0.98 5.17
C LEU A 107 -13.96 0.58 6.64
N LEU A 108 -13.10 -0.41 6.90
CA LEU A 108 -12.84 -0.96 8.23
C LEU A 108 -11.67 -0.33 8.99
N ALA A 109 -10.73 0.27 8.26
CA ALA A 109 -9.45 0.74 8.77
C ALA A 109 -9.26 2.26 8.68
N TRP A 110 -10.19 2.99 8.04
CA TRP A 110 -10.18 4.45 8.00
C TRP A 110 -10.61 5.05 9.34
N VAL A 111 -9.80 4.80 10.36
CA VAL A 111 -9.94 5.30 11.72
C VAL A 111 -8.70 6.12 12.05
N PRO A 112 -8.85 7.34 12.61
CA PRO A 112 -7.72 8.06 13.19
C PRO A 112 -7.05 7.17 14.24
N ASP A 113 -5.76 6.90 14.05
CA ASP A 113 -5.00 6.05 14.97
C ASP A 113 -5.20 6.56 16.41
N PRO A 114 -5.76 5.75 17.34
CA PRO A 114 -5.85 6.17 18.72
C PRO A 114 -4.44 6.43 19.23
N VAL A 115 -4.27 7.44 20.07
CA VAL A 115 -2.96 7.80 20.64
C VAL A 115 -2.43 6.60 21.41
N GLY A 116 -1.57 5.81 20.76
CA GLY A 116 -1.03 4.58 21.31
C GLY A 116 -0.06 4.90 22.45
N ALA A 117 0.16 3.90 23.31
CA ALA A 117 1.18 3.99 24.36
C ALA A 117 2.54 4.40 23.74
N ALA A 118 3.20 5.39 24.34
CA ALA A 118 4.47 5.90 23.87
C ALA A 118 5.51 4.77 23.85
N ARG A 119 5.85 4.28 22.66
CA ARG A 119 6.91 3.29 22.49
C ARG A 119 8.28 3.95 22.67
N PRO A 120 9.32 3.22 23.10
CA PRO A 120 10.65 3.79 23.29
C PRO A 120 11.16 4.45 22.00
N PRO A 121 11.64 5.71 22.04
CA PRO A 121 12.02 6.46 20.84
C PRO A 121 13.17 5.80 20.06
N LYS A 122 14.06 5.07 20.77
CA LYS A 122 15.15 4.31 20.15
C LYS A 122 14.65 3.12 19.32
N ALA A 123 13.61 2.42 19.78
CA ALA A 123 13.06 1.27 19.07
C ALA A 123 12.31 1.72 17.80
N ILE A 124 11.51 2.79 17.90
CA ILE A 124 10.85 3.41 16.74
C ILE A 124 11.89 3.84 15.70
N ARG A 125 12.94 4.57 16.11
CA ARG A 125 13.96 5.05 15.19
C ARG A 125 14.70 3.91 14.49
N ARG A 126 15.07 2.85 15.21
CA ARG A 126 15.72 1.67 14.62
C ARG A 126 14.82 1.00 13.58
N SER A 127 13.55 0.79 13.92
CA SER A 127 12.58 0.20 13.02
C SER A 127 12.38 1.07 11.77
N LEU A 128 12.21 2.39 11.94
CA LEU A 128 12.10 3.34 10.82
C LEU A 128 13.31 3.26 9.89
N VAL A 129 14.53 3.28 10.43
CA VAL A 129 15.75 3.20 9.61
C VAL A 129 15.86 1.85 8.91
N LEU A 130 15.63 0.75 9.62
CA LEU A 130 15.70 -0.60 9.04
C LEU A 130 14.72 -0.75 7.87
N TRP A 131 13.45 -0.40 8.09
CA TRP A 131 12.42 -0.49 7.05
C TRP A 131 12.65 0.48 5.90
N SER A 132 13.15 1.69 6.18
CA SER A 132 13.47 2.65 5.11
C SER A 132 14.63 2.17 4.26
N VAL A 133 15.71 1.65 4.86
CA VAL A 133 16.86 1.09 4.14
C VAL A 133 16.42 -0.12 3.32
N LEU A 134 15.69 -1.06 3.92
CA LEU A 134 15.17 -2.23 3.21
C LEU A 134 14.29 -1.83 2.02
N GLY A 135 13.34 -0.91 2.23
CA GLY A 135 12.45 -0.43 1.17
C GLY A 135 13.20 0.27 0.03
N VAL A 136 14.14 1.17 0.35
CA VAL A 136 14.94 1.88 -0.66
C VAL A 136 15.85 0.91 -1.40
N THR A 137 16.54 0.00 -0.71
CA THR A 137 17.41 -1.00 -1.34
C THR A 137 16.63 -1.92 -2.28
N LEU A 138 15.45 -2.42 -1.86
CA LEU A 138 14.60 -3.25 -2.71
C LEU A 138 14.07 -2.46 -3.92
N CYS A 139 13.69 -1.20 -3.73
CA CYS A 139 13.24 -0.34 -4.82
C CYS A 139 14.35 -0.08 -5.84
N LEU A 140 15.57 0.22 -5.37
CA LEU A 140 16.73 0.43 -6.24
C LEU A 140 17.14 -0.86 -6.95
N TRP A 141 17.06 -2.01 -6.26
CA TRP A 141 17.30 -3.32 -6.86
C TRP A 141 16.29 -3.60 -7.98
N GLU A 142 14.99 -3.47 -7.72
CA GLU A 142 13.93 -3.70 -8.72
C GLU A 142 14.07 -2.75 -9.90
N ALA A 143 14.27 -1.45 -9.67
CA ALA A 143 14.45 -0.47 -10.73
C ALA A 143 15.72 -0.75 -11.56
N GLY A 144 16.83 -1.10 -10.89
CA GLY A 144 18.08 -1.46 -11.54
C GLY A 144 17.94 -2.72 -12.37
N ALA A 145 17.47 -3.82 -11.78
CA ALA A 145 17.24 -5.09 -12.46
C ALA A 145 16.30 -4.91 -13.66
N PHE A 146 15.22 -4.14 -13.52
CA PHE A 146 14.32 -3.85 -14.62
C PHE A 146 15.03 -3.10 -15.77
N ILE A 147 15.74 -2.00 -15.48
CA ILE A 147 16.48 -1.24 -16.51
C ILE A 147 17.51 -2.13 -17.21
N LEU A 148 18.26 -2.96 -16.48
CA LEU A 148 19.24 -3.87 -17.08
C LEU A 148 18.57 -4.94 -17.93
N SER A 149 17.44 -5.51 -17.47
CA SER A 149 16.68 -6.54 -18.17
C SER A 149 16.09 -6.06 -19.51
N THR A 150 15.84 -4.76 -19.67
CA THR A 150 15.33 -4.19 -20.94
C THR A 150 16.36 -4.12 -22.08
N ARG A 151 17.65 -4.35 -21.81
CA ARG A 151 18.71 -4.22 -22.82
C ARG A 151 18.81 -5.39 -23.79
N SER A 152 18.43 -6.60 -23.38
CA SER A 152 18.39 -7.78 -24.24
C SER A 152 17.59 -8.91 -23.59
N THR A 153 17.07 -9.85 -24.39
CA THR A 153 16.38 -11.04 -23.86
C THR A 153 17.30 -11.95 -23.04
N ALA A 154 18.61 -11.94 -23.31
CA ALA A 154 19.61 -12.63 -22.49
C ALA A 154 19.81 -11.94 -21.12
N ALA A 155 19.76 -10.60 -21.09
CA ALA A 155 19.88 -9.84 -19.85
C ALA A 155 18.70 -10.06 -18.88
N LEU A 156 17.55 -10.52 -19.36
CA LEU A 156 16.41 -10.90 -18.52
C LEU A 156 16.73 -12.10 -17.61
N GLN A 157 17.57 -13.03 -18.08
CA GLN A 157 18.02 -14.17 -17.27
C GLN A 157 19.20 -13.82 -16.36
N GLU A 158 20.01 -12.84 -16.76
CA GLU A 158 21.20 -12.43 -16.03
C GLU A 158 20.87 -11.46 -14.87
N TYR A 159 19.80 -10.66 -15.02
CA TYR A 159 19.34 -9.70 -14.02
C TYR A 159 17.83 -9.82 -13.73
N PRO A 160 17.36 -10.96 -13.17
CA PRO A 160 15.95 -11.14 -12.86
C PRO A 160 15.52 -10.21 -11.73
N THR A 161 14.36 -9.57 -11.90
CA THR A 161 13.71 -8.81 -10.82
C THR A 161 13.26 -9.76 -9.69
N VAL A 162 13.09 -9.25 -8.47
CA VAL A 162 12.55 -10.03 -7.36
C VAL A 162 11.17 -10.58 -7.74
N SER A 163 10.37 -9.79 -8.46
CA SER A 163 9.09 -10.25 -9.03
C SER A 163 9.22 -11.49 -9.90
N ILE A 164 10.21 -11.57 -10.81
CA ILE A 164 10.44 -12.75 -11.67
C ILE A 164 10.93 -13.95 -10.85
N LEU A 165 11.76 -13.71 -9.83
CA LEU A 165 12.23 -14.78 -8.95
C LEU A 165 11.13 -15.34 -8.05
N LEU A 166 10.19 -14.49 -7.62
CA LEU A 166 9.06 -14.89 -6.78
C LEU A 166 7.94 -15.55 -7.60
N ASP A 167 7.90 -15.30 -8.91
CA ASP A 167 6.86 -15.77 -9.82
C ASP A 167 6.60 -17.28 -9.74
N PRO A 168 7.60 -18.18 -9.85
CA PRO A 168 7.40 -19.62 -9.76
C PRO A 168 6.90 -20.07 -8.37
N PHE A 169 7.26 -19.35 -7.31
CA PHE A 169 6.78 -19.65 -5.97
C PHE A 169 5.29 -19.31 -5.81
N VAL A 170 4.87 -18.15 -6.33
CA VAL A 170 3.48 -17.68 -6.29
C VAL A 170 2.58 -18.39 -7.32
N ASP A 171 3.17 -18.98 -8.36
CA ASP A 171 2.45 -19.83 -9.31
C ASP A 171 2.03 -21.15 -8.69
N SER A 172 2.86 -21.70 -7.79
CA SER A 172 2.47 -22.89 -7.06
C SER A 172 1.28 -22.59 -6.13
N PRO A 173 0.24 -23.44 -6.09
CA PRO A 173 -0.92 -23.21 -5.22
C PRO A 173 -0.54 -23.18 -3.73
N ILE A 174 0.48 -23.96 -3.37
CA ILE A 174 1.02 -24.01 -1.99
C ILE A 174 1.76 -22.72 -1.65
N GLY A 175 2.69 -22.27 -2.51
CA GLY A 175 3.44 -21.03 -2.28
C GLY A 175 2.52 -19.81 -2.29
N ARG A 176 1.51 -19.78 -3.16
CA ARG A 176 0.44 -18.77 -3.14
C ARG A 176 -0.30 -18.75 -1.82
N ALA A 177 -0.74 -19.91 -1.32
CA ALA A 177 -1.42 -19.99 -0.03
C ALA A 177 -0.55 -19.44 1.11
N ILE A 178 0.74 -19.80 1.15
CA ILE A 178 1.68 -19.29 2.16
C ILE A 178 1.81 -17.77 2.09
N VAL A 179 2.04 -17.21 0.90
CA VAL A 179 2.19 -15.76 0.70
C VAL A 179 0.92 -15.02 1.10
N VAL A 180 -0.26 -15.48 0.64
CA VAL A 180 -1.54 -14.88 0.97
C VAL A 180 -1.77 -14.93 2.48
N VAL A 181 -1.55 -16.08 3.11
CA VAL A 181 -1.73 -16.24 4.56
C VAL A 181 -0.82 -15.29 5.34
N LEU A 182 0.48 -15.21 5.00
CA LEU A 182 1.42 -14.28 5.63
C LEU A 182 0.99 -12.82 5.44
N TRP A 183 0.54 -12.47 4.23
CA TRP A 183 0.06 -11.13 3.91
C TRP A 183 -1.19 -10.77 4.73
N LEU A 184 -2.17 -11.68 4.83
CA LEU A 184 -3.36 -11.49 5.64
C LEU A 184 -3.04 -11.38 7.13
N PHE A 185 -2.12 -12.19 7.65
CA PHE A 185 -1.65 -12.06 9.03
C PHE A 185 -0.99 -10.70 9.28
N GLY A 186 -0.18 -10.21 8.33
CA GLY A 186 0.39 -8.87 8.38
C GLY A 186 -0.69 -7.78 8.41
N GLY A 187 -1.71 -7.88 7.55
CA GLY A 187 -2.84 -6.97 7.50
C GLY A 187 -3.68 -6.98 8.79
N LEU A 188 -4.02 -8.15 9.31
CA LEU A 188 -4.75 -8.32 10.57
C LEU A 188 -3.95 -7.76 11.76
N GLY A 189 -2.62 -7.92 11.75
CA GLY A 189 -1.72 -7.31 12.71
C GLY A 189 -1.73 -5.78 12.66
N LEU A 190 -1.71 -5.20 11.45
CA LEU A 190 -1.80 -3.74 11.23
C LEU A 190 -3.15 -3.17 11.68
N LEU A 191 -4.25 -3.88 11.40
CA LEU A 191 -5.60 -3.54 11.85
C LEU A 191 -5.79 -3.67 13.37
N ARG A 192 -4.78 -4.21 14.06
CA ARG A 192 -4.78 -4.57 15.48
C ARG A 192 -6.05 -5.32 15.87
N VAL A 193 -6.50 -6.25 15.03
CA VAL A 193 -7.72 -7.04 15.29
C VAL A 193 -7.62 -7.73 16.66
N TRP A 194 -6.41 -8.12 17.05
CA TRP A 194 -6.12 -8.73 18.35
C TRP A 194 -6.15 -7.81 19.56
N SER A 195 -6.20 -6.48 19.36
CA SER A 195 -6.39 -5.51 20.43
C SER A 195 -7.79 -4.90 20.45
N ARG A 196 -8.70 -5.34 19.55
CA ARG A 196 -10.10 -4.93 19.59
C ARG A 196 -10.84 -5.84 20.59
N PRO A 197 -11.68 -5.29 21.49
CA PRO A 197 -12.41 -6.07 22.49
C PRO A 197 -13.36 -7.10 21.85
#